data_AF-A0A087SXX6-F1
#
_entry.id   AF-A0A087SXX6-F1
#
_cell.length_a   1.000
_cell.length_b   1.000
_cell.length_c   1.000
_cell.angle_alpha   90.00
_cell.angle_beta   90.00
_cell.angle_gamma   90.00
#
_symmetry.space_group_name_H-M   'P 1'
#
loop_
_entity.id
_entity.type
_entity.pdbx_description
1 polymer ?
#
loop_
_entity_poly.entity_id
_entity_poly.type
_entity_poly.pdbx_seq_one_letter_code
_entity_poly.pdbx_strand_id
1 'polypeptide(L)'
;MFRKFLLLSVNVYFTNLWLSVSSSKRLVIRSSLVLKLFANMSSTAQNLSDIKSPNVLIYTDDNAFELYKKVKNKLQLCLHVDKYITYQLTKAQVFNTPWKENTALLVVCCENISNDLAKCFTDYVENGGKLIISCTSFNSNLTGAVCDKKLHDENWIQIKYRHSKELSVYQGKFRYSVSKQEVLAYDNNNAPVIFRSNFGKGIAIISELHLGTEPCNLHFSDAVSRKQYDENCLFILKAILTTELDLEENSSNIMQPTSGYIISQNEPCLKKIIDSLKVRDISIKMSDLKTDETDSTHSDSLKLSLQSDDGSEESVLFNKILYFSHLNTKIFGRVVVFFPVITTTMIASEYFSDYEGLTVIARRQIGGRGRSDNKWISPEGCAMFTLHFSLSLSSELGQKLSILQHLSSLAIVHGIKKISAFGNLDLRLKWPNDIYYGKDKKLGGVIAHTTIQGNVAHVYSGCGINVNNSRPTTCINDIIKHHNALHDASLPLLENEQVIACTLTEMENLVQDFEKSGPEAFKTLYYKYWMHDRHRVTLSSSAEEGTVVGLDDYGFLMVETDKGKKLVLQP
;
A
#
# COMPACT_ATOMS: atom_id res chain seq x y z
N MET A 1 28.67 7.84 53.17
CA MET A 1 30.03 7.29 53.14
C MET A 1 30.31 6.82 51.71
N PHE A 2 31.49 7.17 51.20
CA PHE A 2 32.04 6.95 49.85
C PHE A 2 31.64 5.63 49.15
N ARG A 3 31.29 5.59 47.85
CA ARG A 3 32.08 5.77 46.59
C ARG A 3 32.77 4.46 46.11
N LYS A 4 32.56 4.14 44.81
CA LYS A 4 33.31 3.23 43.89
C LYS A 4 32.92 1.73 43.95
N PHE A 5 32.86 0.94 42.88
CA PHE A 5 33.55 0.86 41.57
C PHE A 5 32.56 0.33 40.49
N LEU A 6 32.42 0.85 39.26
CA LEU A 6 33.32 0.82 38.08
C LEU A 6 33.51 -0.59 37.44
N LEU A 7 32.94 -0.85 36.24
CA LEU A 7 33.63 -1.05 34.93
C LEU A 7 32.89 -1.99 33.92
N LEU A 8 32.65 -1.42 32.72
CA LEU A 8 32.84 -1.94 31.34
C LEU A 8 32.14 -3.25 30.90
N SER A 9 31.49 -3.34 29.73
CA SER A 9 31.93 -2.84 28.41
C SER A 9 30.76 -2.50 27.46
N VAL A 10 30.71 -1.24 26.99
CA VAL A 10 30.06 -0.86 25.73
C VAL A 10 31.18 -0.29 24.87
N ASN A 11 31.43 -0.94 23.73
CA ASN A 11 32.48 -0.53 22.81
C ASN A 11 31.93 0.50 21.81
N VAL A 12 32.79 1.46 21.54
CA VAL A 12 32.57 2.76 20.91
C VAL A 12 32.85 2.69 19.41
N TYR A 13 32.10 3.44 18.60
CA TYR A 13 32.65 4.17 17.46
C TYR A 13 31.91 5.51 17.30
N PHE A 14 32.51 6.60 17.77
CA PHE A 14 32.51 7.90 17.08
C PHE A 14 33.61 8.77 17.69
N THR A 15 34.56 9.15 16.84
CA THR A 15 35.78 9.88 17.16
C THR A 15 35.57 11.40 17.10
N ASN A 16 36.20 12.07 18.08
CA ASN A 16 36.81 13.40 18.04
C ASN A 16 35.92 14.66 17.91
N LEU A 17 35.65 15.28 19.05
CA LEU A 17 35.76 16.74 19.19
C LEU A 17 36.38 17.08 20.56
N TRP A 18 37.62 17.58 20.56
CA TRP A 18 38.33 18.07 21.74
C TRP A 18 37.91 19.52 22.03
N LEU A 19 37.50 19.84 23.26
CA LEU A 19 37.49 21.21 23.79
C LEU A 19 37.93 21.21 25.26
N SER A 20 39.08 21.83 25.51
CA SER A 20 39.62 22.09 26.85
C SER A 20 38.81 23.18 27.57
N VAL A 21 38.50 22.98 28.84
CA VAL A 21 37.89 24.01 29.69
C VAL A 21 38.97 24.81 30.41
N SER A 22 39.02 26.11 30.13
CA SER A 22 39.66 27.12 30.97
C SER A 22 38.58 28.02 31.57
N SER A 23 38.83 28.41 32.81
CA SER A 23 37.94 28.99 33.81
C SER A 23 37.19 30.27 33.39
N SER A 24 35.96 30.37 33.92
CA SER A 24 35.16 31.59 34.13
C SER A 24 34.53 32.24 32.89
N LYS A 25 33.35 31.75 32.50
CA LYS A 25 32.21 32.53 31.98
C LYS A 25 30.95 31.65 31.96
N ARG A 26 29.83 32.16 32.49
CA ARG A 26 28.51 31.51 32.45
C ARG A 26 28.14 31.20 30.99
N LEU A 27 27.97 29.92 30.65
CA LEU A 27 27.37 29.49 29.39
C LEU A 27 25.87 29.25 29.63
N VAL A 28 25.03 30.17 29.16
CA VAL A 28 23.58 29.95 29.06
C VAL A 28 23.34 29.10 27.82
N ILE A 29 23.16 27.78 28.00
CA ILE A 29 22.72 26.90 26.92
C ILE A 29 21.20 27.08 26.79
N ARG A 30 20.76 27.74 25.73
CA ARG A 30 19.35 27.72 25.31
C ARG A 30 19.00 26.28 24.91
N SER A 31 18.22 25.60 25.73
CA SER A 31 17.82 24.21 25.52
C SER A 31 16.80 24.06 24.39
N SER A 32 17.26 23.94 23.15
CA SER A 32 16.44 23.40 22.04
C SER A 32 16.75 21.93 21.74
N LEU A 33 17.92 21.42 22.17
CA LEU A 33 18.31 20.02 21.97
C LEU A 33 17.79 19.08 23.06
N VAL A 34 17.73 19.51 24.32
CA VAL A 34 17.25 18.66 25.42
C VAL A 34 15.74 18.44 25.33
N LEU A 35 14.98 19.46 24.89
CA LEU A 35 13.55 19.32 24.59
C LEU A 35 13.29 18.41 23.37
N LYS A 36 14.18 18.36 22.37
CA LYS A 36 14.08 17.40 21.26
C LYS A 36 14.41 15.96 21.67
N LEU A 37 15.34 15.77 22.61
CA LEU A 37 15.68 14.44 23.14
C LEU A 37 14.57 13.89 24.06
N PHE A 38 13.89 14.72 24.84
CA PHE A 38 12.70 14.29 25.59
C PHE A 38 11.45 14.14 24.72
N ALA A 39 11.29 14.95 23.65
CA ALA A 39 10.21 14.75 22.67
C ALA A 39 10.34 13.42 21.91
N ASN A 40 11.57 12.95 21.63
CA ASN A 40 11.82 11.66 20.98
C ASN A 40 11.65 10.44 21.90
N MET A 41 11.59 10.61 23.23
CA MET A 41 11.24 9.52 24.15
C MET A 41 9.75 9.51 24.54
N SER A 42 9.02 10.58 24.26
CA SER A 42 7.56 10.65 24.42
C SER A 42 6.78 10.24 23.17
N SER A 43 7.45 9.96 22.05
CA SER A 43 6.81 9.55 20.77
C SER A 43 6.52 8.05 20.66
N THR A 44 6.79 7.27 21.71
CA THR A 44 6.48 5.82 21.77
C THR A 44 5.04 5.51 22.19
N ALA A 45 4.25 6.53 22.54
CA ALA A 45 2.79 6.45 22.51
C ALA A 45 2.29 7.02 21.18
N GLN A 46 2.62 6.37 20.06
CA GLN A 46 1.91 6.65 18.81
C GLN A 46 0.44 6.31 19.05
N ASN A 47 -0.43 7.33 18.98
CA ASN A 47 -1.86 7.13 18.85
C ASN A 47 -2.06 6.12 17.72
N LEU A 48 -2.71 5.00 18.02
CA LEU A 48 -3.07 3.95 17.06
C LEU A 48 -4.19 4.43 16.11
N SER A 49 -4.12 5.68 15.64
CA SER A 49 -5.22 6.43 15.00
C SER A 49 -5.32 6.29 13.49
N ASP A 50 -4.28 5.80 12.81
CA ASP A 50 -4.30 5.67 11.35
C ASP A 50 -4.96 4.34 10.96
N ILE A 51 -6.29 4.41 10.79
CA ILE A 51 -7.19 3.28 10.52
C ILE A 51 -7.08 2.81 9.06
N LYS A 52 -6.70 3.69 8.12
CA LYS A 52 -6.50 3.40 6.68
C LYS A 52 -5.46 4.33 6.06
N SER A 53 -4.84 3.87 4.98
CA SER A 53 -3.99 4.69 4.14
C SER A 53 -4.80 5.83 3.49
N PRO A 54 -4.34 7.08 3.55
CA PRO A 54 -4.99 8.20 2.88
C PRO A 54 -4.91 8.09 1.35
N ASN A 55 -5.98 8.52 0.67
CA ASN A 55 -6.09 8.53 -0.78
C ASN A 55 -5.60 9.84 -1.38
N VAL A 56 -4.96 9.74 -2.55
CA VAL A 56 -4.72 10.86 -3.46
C VAL A 56 -5.59 10.61 -4.70
N LEU A 57 -6.59 11.46 -4.90
CA LEU A 57 -7.55 11.31 -5.97
C LEU A 57 -7.16 12.22 -7.14
N ILE A 58 -7.24 11.68 -8.35
CA ILE A 58 -6.99 12.42 -9.58
C ILE A 58 -8.29 12.43 -10.38
N TYR A 59 -8.89 13.60 -10.53
CA TYR A 59 -10.00 13.82 -11.44
C TYR A 59 -9.46 14.26 -12.81
N THR A 60 -9.79 13.47 -13.83
CA THR A 60 -9.63 13.82 -15.25
C THR A 60 -10.95 13.55 -15.97
N ASP A 61 -11.14 14.09 -17.18
CA ASP A 61 -12.26 13.66 -18.01
C ASP A 61 -12.22 12.13 -18.23
N ASP A 62 -13.38 11.48 -18.29
CA ASP A 62 -13.47 10.00 -18.31
C ASP A 62 -12.71 9.38 -19.50
N ASN A 63 -12.57 10.12 -20.60
CA ASN A 63 -11.83 9.69 -21.80
C ASN A 63 -10.33 10.00 -21.76
N ALA A 64 -9.82 10.63 -20.69
CA ALA A 64 -8.44 11.13 -20.58
C ALA A 64 -7.51 10.19 -19.77
N PHE A 65 -7.58 8.88 -20.03
CA PHE A 65 -6.82 7.88 -19.26
C PHE A 65 -5.29 8.05 -19.32
N GLU A 66 -4.75 8.46 -20.46
CA GLU A 66 -3.32 8.73 -20.61
C GLU A 66 -2.87 9.95 -19.80
N LEU A 67 -3.73 10.96 -19.66
CA LEU A 67 -3.48 12.10 -18.78
C LEU A 67 -3.42 11.66 -17.33
N TYR A 68 -4.38 10.84 -16.88
CA TYR A 68 -4.39 10.26 -15.54
C TYR A 68 -3.10 9.49 -15.24
N LYS A 69 -2.64 8.63 -16.16
CA LYS A 69 -1.37 7.90 -15.99
C LYS A 69 -0.17 8.84 -15.81
N LYS A 70 -0.06 9.87 -16.64
CA LYS A 70 1.03 10.86 -16.57
C LYS A 70 1.06 11.59 -15.22
N VAL A 71 -0.10 12.10 -14.77
CA VAL A 71 -0.24 12.78 -13.47
C VAL A 71 0.11 11.82 -12.32
N LYS A 72 -0.46 10.61 -12.35
CA LYS A 72 -0.22 9.57 -11.34
C LYS A 72 1.26 9.25 -11.21
N ASN A 73 1.95 9.02 -12.31
CA ASN A 73 3.38 8.67 -12.29
C ASN A 73 4.20 9.79 -11.64
N LYS A 74 3.94 11.06 -11.98
CA LYS A 74 4.67 12.19 -11.36
C LYS A 74 4.34 12.36 -9.88
N LEU A 75 3.09 12.15 -9.47
CA LEU A 75 2.74 12.14 -8.04
C LEU A 75 3.46 11.02 -7.27
N GLN A 76 3.63 9.83 -7.86
CA GLN A 76 4.38 8.73 -7.23
C GLN A 76 5.88 9.02 -7.07
N LEU A 77 6.44 9.90 -7.90
CA LEU A 77 7.82 10.39 -7.73
C LEU A 77 7.94 11.37 -6.55
N CYS A 78 6.86 12.10 -6.23
CA CYS A 78 6.86 13.11 -5.17
C CYS A 78 6.45 12.56 -3.81
N LEU A 79 5.43 11.69 -3.76
CA LEU A 79 4.72 11.31 -2.54
C LEU A 79 5.20 9.96 -1.99
N HIS A 80 5.21 9.83 -0.66
CA HIS A 80 5.62 8.62 0.02
C HIS A 80 4.79 7.40 -0.39
N VAL A 81 5.42 6.47 -1.12
CA VAL A 81 4.75 5.31 -1.75
C VAL A 81 4.13 4.34 -0.74
N ASP A 82 4.70 4.26 0.46
CA ASP A 82 4.16 3.40 1.53
C ASP A 82 3.07 4.08 2.37
N LYS A 83 2.69 5.33 2.05
CA LYS A 83 1.67 6.09 2.82
C LYS A 83 0.39 6.33 2.02
N TYR A 84 0.52 6.80 0.78
CA TYR A 84 -0.62 7.27 -0.01
C TYR A 84 -1.03 6.29 -1.10
N ILE A 85 -2.34 6.12 -1.32
CA ILE A 85 -2.86 5.37 -2.46
C ILE A 85 -3.45 6.32 -3.50
N THR A 86 -2.94 6.26 -4.73
CA THR A 86 -3.45 7.09 -5.82
C THR A 86 -4.54 6.39 -6.64
N TYR A 87 -5.70 7.03 -6.81
CA TYR A 87 -6.83 6.55 -7.61
C TYR A 87 -7.31 7.60 -8.61
N GLN A 88 -7.92 7.14 -9.71
CA GLN A 88 -8.72 8.01 -10.57
C GLN A 88 -10.08 8.22 -9.90
N LEU A 89 -10.59 9.46 -9.94
CA LEU A 89 -11.93 9.80 -9.51
C LEU A 89 -12.75 10.15 -10.75
N THR A 90 -13.74 9.32 -11.09
CA THR A 90 -14.62 9.55 -12.24
C THR A 90 -15.76 10.50 -11.89
N LYS A 91 -16.40 11.10 -12.91
CA LYS A 91 -17.56 11.98 -12.68
C LYS A 91 -18.67 11.29 -11.91
N ALA A 92 -18.97 10.02 -12.24
CA ALA A 92 -19.99 9.25 -11.53
C ALA A 92 -19.65 9.04 -10.05
N GLN A 93 -18.37 8.78 -9.73
CA GLN A 93 -17.92 8.59 -8.35
C GLN A 93 -18.02 9.89 -7.52
N VAL A 94 -17.78 11.06 -8.13
CA VAL A 94 -17.90 12.34 -7.41
C VAL A 94 -19.27 12.49 -6.73
N PHE A 95 -20.34 12.01 -7.38
CA PHE A 95 -21.72 12.15 -6.90
C PHE A 95 -22.25 10.92 -6.15
N ASN A 96 -21.76 9.72 -6.47
CA ASN A 96 -22.39 8.48 -6.02
C ASN A 96 -21.57 7.70 -4.98
N THR A 97 -20.33 8.10 -4.67
CA THR A 97 -19.50 7.38 -3.70
C THR A 97 -18.95 8.29 -2.59
N PRO A 98 -18.76 7.77 -1.37
CA PRO A 98 -18.11 8.53 -0.30
C PRO A 98 -16.59 8.56 -0.54
N TRP A 99 -16.09 9.65 -1.10
CA TRP A 99 -14.65 9.81 -1.39
C TRP A 99 -13.93 10.84 -0.50
N LYS A 100 -14.66 11.79 0.11
CA LYS A 100 -14.07 12.96 0.79
C LYS A 100 -13.29 12.61 2.06
N GLU A 101 -13.83 11.74 2.92
CA GLU A 101 -13.34 11.51 4.29
C GLU A 101 -11.92 10.95 4.39
N ASN A 102 -11.52 10.08 3.44
CA ASN A 102 -10.19 9.46 3.42
C ASN A 102 -9.25 10.09 2.37
N THR A 103 -9.59 11.25 1.82
CA THR A 103 -8.77 11.91 0.79
C THR A 103 -7.78 12.88 1.41
N ALA A 104 -6.49 12.63 1.24
CA ALA A 104 -5.44 13.57 1.62
C ALA A 104 -5.24 14.67 0.57
N LEU A 105 -5.54 14.40 -0.70
CA LEU A 105 -5.38 15.35 -1.79
C LEU A 105 -6.31 15.00 -2.96
N LEU A 106 -7.00 15.99 -3.50
CA LEU A 106 -7.66 15.93 -4.80
C LEU A 106 -6.84 16.74 -5.82
N VAL A 107 -6.49 16.13 -6.94
CA VAL A 107 -5.83 16.78 -8.08
C VAL A 107 -6.81 16.80 -9.24
N VAL A 108 -7.08 17.98 -9.79
CA VAL A 108 -8.01 18.18 -10.90
C VAL A 108 -7.25 18.67 -12.12
N CYS A 109 -7.29 17.85 -13.17
CA CYS A 109 -6.67 18.11 -14.46
C CYS A 109 -7.66 17.73 -15.57
N CYS A 110 -8.49 18.66 -16.02
CA CYS A 110 -9.43 18.47 -17.13
C CYS A 110 -9.58 19.75 -17.95
N GLU A 111 -10.27 19.70 -19.09
CA GLU A 111 -10.46 20.92 -19.89
C GLU A 111 -11.42 21.90 -19.22
N ASN A 112 -12.55 21.40 -18.70
CA ASN A 112 -13.60 22.20 -18.09
C ASN A 112 -14.31 21.44 -16.97
N ILE A 113 -14.61 22.13 -15.87
CA ILE A 113 -15.42 21.62 -14.76
C ILE A 113 -16.83 22.23 -14.83
N SER A 114 -17.85 21.39 -14.90
CA SER A 114 -19.25 21.82 -14.78
C SER A 114 -19.56 22.41 -13.40
N ASN A 115 -20.54 23.31 -13.30
CA ASN A 115 -20.91 23.96 -12.03
C ASN A 115 -21.20 22.99 -10.87
N ASP A 116 -21.83 21.84 -11.14
CA ASP A 116 -22.13 20.83 -10.11
C ASP A 116 -20.86 20.22 -9.52
N LEU A 117 -19.89 19.88 -10.37
CA LEU A 117 -18.57 19.38 -9.95
C LEU A 117 -17.81 20.47 -9.17
N ALA A 118 -17.84 21.71 -9.65
CA ALA A 118 -17.20 22.83 -8.97
C ALA A 118 -17.78 23.03 -7.57
N LYS A 119 -19.10 22.90 -7.39
CA LYS A 119 -19.77 22.92 -6.09
C LYS A 119 -19.29 21.78 -5.19
N CYS A 120 -19.22 20.55 -5.71
CA CYS A 120 -18.74 19.39 -4.95
C CYS A 120 -17.28 19.53 -4.49
N PHE A 121 -16.40 20.04 -5.34
CA PHE A 121 -14.99 20.27 -5.00
C PHE A 121 -14.81 21.44 -4.04
N THR A 122 -15.61 22.51 -4.20
CA THR A 122 -15.64 23.63 -3.26
C THR A 122 -16.05 23.16 -1.86
N ASP A 123 -17.12 22.36 -1.76
CA ASP A 123 -17.58 21.79 -0.49
C ASP A 123 -16.52 20.89 0.17
N TYR A 124 -15.78 20.09 -0.61
CA TYR A 124 -14.67 19.30 -0.08
C TYR A 124 -13.57 20.18 0.53
N VAL A 125 -13.16 21.26 -0.15
CA VAL A 125 -12.13 22.17 0.37
C VAL A 125 -12.66 22.96 1.56
N GLU A 126 -13.89 23.46 1.52
CA GLU A 126 -14.50 24.20 2.62
C GLU A 126 -14.49 23.41 3.94
N ASN A 127 -14.65 22.09 3.85
CA ASN A 127 -14.61 21.14 4.96
C ASN A 127 -13.20 20.63 5.34
N GLY A 128 -12.13 21.27 4.87
CA GLY A 128 -10.75 20.94 5.25
C GLY A 128 -9.95 20.18 4.21
N GLY A 129 -10.53 19.91 3.05
CA GLY A 129 -9.86 19.23 1.95
C GLY A 129 -8.68 20.01 1.35
N LYS A 130 -7.74 19.28 0.77
CA LYS A 130 -6.62 19.82 -0.02
C LYS A 130 -6.86 19.58 -1.50
N LEU A 131 -6.75 20.62 -2.32
CA LEU A 131 -7.06 20.60 -3.75
C LEU A 131 -5.91 21.22 -4.56
N ILE A 132 -5.52 20.58 -5.67
CA ILE A 132 -4.71 21.17 -6.74
C ILE A 132 -5.57 21.24 -8.01
N ILE A 133 -5.63 22.40 -8.63
CA ILE A 133 -6.24 22.61 -9.95
C ILE A 133 -5.12 23.03 -10.91
N SER A 134 -4.94 22.28 -11.98
CA SER A 134 -3.92 22.56 -13.00
C SER A 134 -4.57 22.76 -14.37
N CYS A 135 -4.34 23.92 -14.99
CA CYS A 135 -4.75 24.20 -16.37
C CYS A 135 -6.19 23.79 -16.71
N THR A 136 -7.15 24.08 -15.83
CA THR A 136 -8.54 23.63 -15.95
C THR A 136 -9.49 24.83 -15.94
N SER A 137 -10.40 24.92 -16.91
CA SER A 137 -11.43 25.97 -16.90
C SER A 137 -12.63 25.61 -16.02
N PHE A 138 -13.34 26.63 -15.56
CA PHE A 138 -14.59 26.48 -14.83
C PHE A 138 -15.42 27.77 -14.96
N ASN A 139 -16.74 27.61 -15.11
CA ASN A 139 -17.66 28.71 -15.37
C ASN A 139 -18.11 29.47 -14.11
N SER A 140 -18.03 28.82 -12.94
CA SER A 140 -18.42 29.37 -11.65
C SER A 140 -17.22 29.63 -10.76
N ASN A 141 -17.39 30.39 -9.69
CA ASN A 141 -16.36 30.52 -8.66
C ASN A 141 -16.00 29.13 -8.09
N LEU A 142 -14.72 28.77 -8.14
CA LEU A 142 -14.16 27.55 -7.55
C LEU A 142 -13.15 27.99 -6.49
N THR A 143 -13.45 27.73 -5.22
CA THR A 143 -12.58 28.06 -4.06
C THR A 143 -12.06 29.51 -4.02
N GLY A 144 -12.88 30.46 -4.48
CA GLY A 144 -12.55 31.89 -4.52
C GLY A 144 -11.90 32.37 -5.82
N ALA A 145 -11.62 31.45 -6.76
CA ALA A 145 -11.00 31.72 -8.05
C ALA A 145 -12.03 31.80 -9.17
N VAL A 146 -11.72 32.63 -10.17
CA VAL A 146 -12.46 32.77 -11.43
C VAL A 146 -11.48 32.56 -12.59
N CYS A 147 -11.90 31.81 -13.60
CA CYS A 147 -11.14 31.67 -14.84
C CYS A 147 -11.48 32.84 -15.76
N ASP A 148 -10.57 33.80 -15.90
CA ASP A 148 -10.85 35.07 -16.58
C ASP A 148 -10.73 34.98 -18.10
N LYS A 149 -9.75 34.18 -18.57
CA LYS A 149 -9.36 34.17 -19.98
C LYS A 149 -8.75 32.83 -20.39
N LYS A 150 -9.14 32.39 -21.59
CA LYS A 150 -8.43 31.35 -22.35
C LYS A 150 -7.32 32.00 -23.18
N LEU A 151 -6.08 31.57 -22.98
CA LEU A 151 -4.92 31.93 -23.81
C LEU A 151 -4.98 31.11 -25.11
N HIS A 152 -4.63 31.76 -26.23
CA HIS A 152 -4.66 31.15 -27.56
C HIS A 152 -3.42 30.28 -27.82
N ASP A 153 -2.27 30.68 -27.28
CA ASP A 153 -0.99 29.97 -27.45
C ASP A 153 -0.41 29.57 -26.09
N GLU A 154 -0.11 28.29 -25.95
CA GLU A 154 0.70 27.80 -24.83
C GLU A 154 2.17 28.09 -25.15
N ASN A 155 2.92 28.65 -24.21
CA ASN A 155 4.28 29.12 -24.46
C ASN A 155 5.23 28.80 -23.31
N TRP A 156 6.52 28.74 -23.64
CA TRP A 156 7.58 28.70 -22.65
C TRP A 156 7.65 30.00 -21.88
N ILE A 157 7.63 29.90 -20.56
CA ILE A 157 7.83 31.02 -19.66
C ILE A 157 8.90 30.67 -18.62
N GLN A 158 9.57 31.71 -18.14
CA GLN A 158 10.41 31.62 -16.97
C GLN A 158 9.59 32.05 -15.75
N ILE A 159 9.71 31.30 -14.67
CA ILE A 159 9.02 31.60 -13.41
C ILE A 159 9.99 31.64 -12.24
N LYS A 160 9.58 32.32 -11.17
CA LYS A 160 10.21 32.26 -9.84
C LYS A 160 9.20 31.73 -8.83
N TYR A 161 9.40 30.50 -8.36
CA TYR A 161 8.61 29.91 -7.27
C TYR A 161 9.16 30.39 -5.91
N ARG A 162 8.33 31.00 -5.05
CA ARG A 162 8.69 31.52 -3.71
C ARG A 162 9.98 32.36 -3.70
N HIS A 163 10.23 33.15 -4.76
CA HIS A 163 11.46 33.93 -4.96
C HIS A 163 12.76 33.08 -5.04
N SER A 164 12.64 31.80 -5.38
CA SER A 164 13.75 30.87 -5.62
C SER A 164 14.34 31.03 -7.03
N LYS A 165 15.13 30.03 -7.45
CA LYS A 165 15.75 29.91 -8.79
C LYS A 165 14.73 30.11 -9.91
N GLU A 166 15.17 30.73 -11.00
CA GLU A 166 14.40 30.82 -12.25
C GLU A 166 14.24 29.43 -12.89
N LEU A 167 13.00 29.08 -13.25
CA LEU A 167 12.64 27.79 -13.82
C LEU A 167 11.92 27.99 -15.16
N SER A 168 12.42 27.30 -16.20
CA SER A 168 11.76 27.21 -17.51
C SER A 168 10.62 26.19 -17.43
N VAL A 169 9.39 26.63 -17.68
CA VAL A 169 8.18 25.80 -17.66
C VAL A 169 7.22 26.23 -18.77
N TYR A 170 6.15 25.48 -18.96
CA TYR A 170 5.18 25.76 -20.00
C TYR A 170 3.86 26.25 -19.39
N GLN A 171 3.41 27.41 -19.85
CA GLN A 171 2.14 28.00 -19.43
C GLN A 171 0.98 27.32 -20.15
N GLY A 172 -0.05 26.94 -19.39
CA GLY A 172 -1.27 26.38 -19.96
C GLY A 172 -2.22 27.44 -20.52
N LYS A 173 -3.39 26.97 -20.93
CA LYS A 173 -4.38 27.76 -21.69
C LYS A 173 -5.24 28.71 -20.84
N PHE A 174 -5.07 28.79 -19.52
CA PHE A 174 -6.02 29.51 -18.67
C PHE A 174 -5.33 30.44 -17.69
N ARG A 175 -5.88 31.65 -17.54
CA ARG A 175 -5.50 32.64 -16.54
C ARG A 175 -6.60 32.81 -15.49
N TYR A 176 -6.21 32.98 -14.24
CA TYR A 176 -7.15 33.08 -13.12
C TYR A 176 -7.00 34.39 -12.35
N SER A 177 -8.13 34.89 -11.85
CA SER A 177 -8.20 35.91 -10.82
C SER A 177 -8.71 35.29 -9.53
N VAL A 178 -8.03 35.57 -8.42
CA VAL A 178 -8.45 35.08 -7.11
C VAL A 178 -8.40 36.24 -6.12
N SER A 179 -9.49 36.40 -5.39
CA SER A 179 -9.78 37.61 -4.60
C SER A 179 -9.07 37.67 -3.23
N LYS A 180 -8.60 36.53 -2.69
CA LYS A 180 -7.89 36.43 -1.39
C LYS A 180 -6.85 35.31 -1.44
N GLN A 181 -5.61 35.64 -1.85
CA GLN A 181 -4.62 34.61 -2.15
C GLN A 181 -3.20 35.00 -1.78
N GLU A 182 -2.40 33.96 -1.54
CA GLU A 182 -0.96 34.01 -1.48
C GLU A 182 -0.41 33.55 -2.83
N VAL A 183 0.39 34.39 -3.50
CA VAL A 183 1.01 34.01 -4.78
C VAL A 183 2.26 33.17 -4.49
N LEU A 184 2.31 31.97 -5.06
CA LEU A 184 3.43 31.05 -4.91
C LEU A 184 4.48 31.21 -6.01
N ALA A 185 4.08 31.63 -7.21
CA ALA A 185 5.01 31.85 -8.31
C ALA A 185 4.60 33.02 -9.20
N TYR A 186 5.60 33.71 -9.73
CA TYR A 186 5.46 34.80 -10.69
C TYR A 186 6.23 34.48 -11.98
N ASP A 187 5.71 34.93 -13.12
CA ASP A 187 6.45 34.96 -14.38
C ASP A 187 7.44 36.14 -14.44
N ASN A 188 8.20 36.23 -15.54
CA ASN A 188 9.17 37.32 -15.76
C ASN A 188 8.56 38.73 -15.83
N ASN A 189 7.26 38.84 -16.08
CA ASN A 189 6.55 40.12 -16.11
C ASN A 189 5.93 40.45 -14.75
N ASN A 190 6.29 39.69 -13.69
CA ASN A 190 5.69 39.75 -12.36
C ASN A 190 4.17 39.45 -12.36
N ALA A 191 3.66 38.77 -13.39
CA ALA A 191 2.30 38.25 -13.36
C ALA A 191 2.27 36.96 -12.53
N PRO A 192 1.29 36.79 -11.62
CA PRO A 192 1.20 35.60 -10.80
C PRO A 192 0.71 34.40 -11.63
N VAL A 193 1.29 33.22 -11.41
CA VAL A 193 1.02 32.00 -12.22
C VAL A 193 0.71 30.76 -11.39
N ILE A 194 1.04 30.77 -10.09
CA ILE A 194 0.59 29.76 -9.13
C ILE A 194 0.09 30.48 -7.89
N PHE A 195 -1.06 30.04 -7.41
CA PHE A 195 -1.79 30.66 -6.33
C PHE A 195 -2.11 29.66 -5.22
N ARG A 196 -2.09 30.13 -3.98
CA ARG A 196 -2.58 29.43 -2.80
C ARG A 196 -3.75 30.20 -2.20
N SER A 197 -4.91 29.54 -2.14
CA SER A 197 -6.15 30.04 -1.56
C SER A 197 -6.49 29.22 -0.31
N ASN A 198 -6.64 29.89 0.83
CA ASN A 198 -7.24 29.27 2.01
C ASN A 198 -8.74 29.50 1.92
N PHE A 199 -9.51 28.43 1.77
CA PHE A 199 -10.96 28.49 1.55
C PHE A 199 -11.68 27.61 2.58
N GLY A 200 -12.54 28.22 3.39
CA GLY A 200 -13.10 27.56 4.58
C GLY A 200 -12.00 27.04 5.50
N LYS A 201 -11.99 25.74 5.77
CA LYS A 201 -10.95 25.06 6.58
C LYS A 201 -9.83 24.44 5.74
N GLY A 202 -9.96 24.43 4.41
CA GLY A 202 -9.04 23.73 3.51
C GLY A 202 -8.14 24.64 2.70
N ILE A 203 -7.38 24.02 1.80
CA ILE A 203 -6.36 24.68 0.98
C ILE A 203 -6.58 24.29 -0.48
N ALA A 204 -6.61 25.29 -1.36
CA ALA A 204 -6.63 25.10 -2.81
C ALA A 204 -5.40 25.75 -3.44
N ILE A 205 -4.71 24.98 -4.28
CA ILE A 205 -3.62 25.46 -5.13
C ILE A 205 -4.15 25.54 -6.56
N ILE A 206 -4.05 26.71 -7.18
CA ILE A 206 -4.48 26.94 -8.56
C ILE A 206 -3.25 27.26 -9.38
N SER A 207 -3.03 26.48 -10.43
CA SER A 207 -1.86 26.60 -11.29
C SER A 207 -2.27 26.88 -12.74
N GLU A 208 -1.70 27.96 -13.29
CA GLU A 208 -1.70 28.25 -14.73
C GLU A 208 -0.71 27.37 -15.50
N LEU A 209 0.14 26.62 -14.80
CA LEU A 209 1.15 25.74 -15.38
C LEU A 209 0.66 24.30 -15.40
N HIS A 210 1.16 23.51 -16.34
CA HIS A 210 0.94 22.07 -16.39
C HIS A 210 1.75 21.35 -15.30
N LEU A 211 1.20 21.31 -14.09
CA LEU A 211 1.79 20.58 -12.97
C LEU A 211 1.66 19.09 -13.22
N GLY A 212 2.74 18.50 -13.73
CA GLY A 212 2.83 17.07 -13.88
C GLY A 212 2.27 16.50 -15.17
N THR A 213 2.06 17.32 -16.20
CA THR A 213 1.65 16.85 -17.54
C THR A 213 2.43 17.56 -18.62
N GLU A 214 2.70 16.86 -19.71
CA GLU A 214 3.13 17.52 -20.95
C GLU A 214 1.87 18.03 -21.67
N PRO A 215 1.88 19.26 -22.17
CA PRO A 215 0.83 19.75 -23.07
C PRO A 215 0.75 18.87 -24.32
N CYS A 216 -0.46 18.64 -24.85
CA CYS A 216 -0.69 17.71 -25.96
C CYS A 216 0.08 18.06 -27.25
N ASN A 217 0.46 19.33 -27.43
CA ASN A 217 1.13 19.83 -28.64
C ASN A 217 2.60 20.20 -28.41
N LEU A 218 3.17 19.86 -27.25
CA LEU A 218 4.54 20.23 -26.92
C LEU A 218 5.55 19.32 -27.65
N HIS A 219 6.25 19.89 -28.63
CA HIS A 219 7.39 19.26 -29.28
C HIS A 219 8.68 19.78 -28.66
N PHE A 220 9.45 18.89 -28.05
CA PHE A 220 10.80 19.21 -27.59
C PHE A 220 11.78 19.10 -28.75
N SER A 221 12.70 20.07 -28.88
CA SER A 221 13.79 20.03 -29.86
C SER A 221 14.77 18.88 -29.62
N ASP A 222 14.93 18.48 -28.35
CA ASP A 222 15.89 17.48 -27.91
C ASP A 222 15.49 16.86 -26.55
N ALA A 223 16.13 15.75 -26.18
CA ALA A 223 15.87 15.03 -24.94
C ALA A 223 16.32 15.79 -23.67
N VAL A 224 17.30 16.70 -23.79
CA VAL A 224 17.84 17.47 -22.66
C VAL A 224 16.81 18.48 -22.17
N SER A 225 16.19 19.20 -23.10
CA SER A 225 15.13 20.18 -22.84
C SER A 225 13.90 19.52 -22.20
N ARG A 226 13.55 18.31 -22.63
CA ARG A 226 12.48 17.50 -22.00
C ARG A 226 12.81 17.13 -20.56
N LYS A 227 14.01 16.61 -20.33
CA LYS A 227 14.47 16.23 -18.99
C LYS A 227 14.46 17.44 -18.05
N GLN A 228 14.97 18.58 -18.50
CA GLN A 228 14.99 19.80 -17.70
C GLN A 228 13.57 20.30 -17.36
N TYR A 229 12.63 20.24 -18.31
CA TYR A 229 11.23 20.56 -18.07
C TYR A 229 10.60 19.66 -17.01
N ASP A 230 10.83 18.35 -17.12
CA ASP A 230 10.30 17.38 -16.17
C ASP A 230 10.89 17.59 -14.78
N GLU A 231 12.19 17.86 -14.66
CA GLU A 231 12.85 18.20 -13.39
C GLU A 231 12.28 19.49 -12.78
N ASN A 232 12.06 20.53 -13.58
CA ASN A 232 11.48 21.79 -13.11
C ASN A 232 10.04 21.60 -12.62
N CYS A 233 9.22 20.87 -13.38
CA CYS A 233 7.84 20.56 -13.00
C CYS A 233 7.80 19.70 -11.72
N LEU A 234 8.70 18.72 -11.61
CA LEU A 234 8.79 17.85 -10.45
C LEU A 234 9.23 18.63 -9.20
N PHE A 235 10.18 19.56 -9.36
CA PHE A 235 10.60 20.46 -8.28
C PHE A 235 9.43 21.29 -7.74
N ILE A 236 8.67 21.94 -8.63
CA ILE A 236 7.52 22.77 -8.25
C ILE A 236 6.43 21.90 -7.59
N LEU A 237 6.07 20.78 -8.22
CA LEU A 237 5.05 19.88 -7.70
C LEU A 237 5.46 19.34 -6.32
N LYS A 238 6.71 18.93 -6.14
CA LYS A 238 7.23 18.45 -4.86
C LYS A 238 7.16 19.54 -3.80
N ALA A 239 7.57 20.78 -4.11
CA ALA A 239 7.49 21.91 -3.18
C ALA A 239 6.04 22.22 -2.77
N ILE A 240 5.10 22.21 -3.72
CA ILE A 240 3.67 22.40 -3.44
C ILE A 240 3.16 21.30 -2.49
N LEU A 241 3.42 20.04 -2.81
CA LEU A 241 2.91 18.90 -2.04
C LEU A 241 3.45 18.89 -0.61
N THR A 242 4.74 19.16 -0.42
CA THR A 242 5.37 19.08 0.91
C THR A 242 5.22 20.36 1.72
N THR A 243 5.50 21.52 1.12
CA THR A 243 5.62 22.79 1.84
C THR A 243 4.28 23.50 1.98
N GLU A 244 3.44 23.44 0.94
CA GLU A 244 2.17 24.17 0.93
C GLU A 244 0.99 23.31 1.38
N LEU A 245 1.10 21.98 1.19
CA LEU A 245 0.05 21.00 1.46
C LEU A 245 0.41 19.98 2.54
N ASP A 246 1.60 20.03 3.15
CA ASP A 246 1.99 19.17 4.27
C ASP A 246 1.77 17.67 4.00
N LEU A 247 2.20 17.21 2.82
CA LEU A 247 2.23 15.79 2.44
C LEU A 247 3.65 15.24 2.55
N GLU A 248 3.75 14.01 3.06
CA GLU A 248 5.03 13.29 3.18
C GLU A 248 5.65 12.97 1.81
N GLU A 249 6.90 13.39 1.63
CA GLU A 249 7.66 13.13 0.41
C GLU A 249 8.15 11.69 0.32
N ASN A 250 8.39 11.24 -0.92
CA ASN A 250 9.14 10.03 -1.16
C ASN A 250 10.64 10.27 -0.89
N SER A 251 11.21 9.54 0.07
CA SER A 251 12.65 9.50 0.33
C SER A 251 13.38 8.43 -0.49
N SER A 252 12.64 7.54 -1.16
CA SER A 252 13.14 6.32 -1.78
C SER A 252 13.17 6.43 -3.31
N ASN A 253 14.22 5.90 -3.93
CA ASN A 253 14.23 5.66 -5.38
C ASN A 253 13.07 4.75 -5.79
N ILE A 254 12.58 4.90 -7.03
CA ILE A 254 11.56 4.02 -7.61
C ILE A 254 12.04 2.57 -7.53
N MET A 255 11.35 1.74 -6.76
CA MET A 255 11.64 0.32 -6.65
C MET A 255 11.37 -0.39 -7.99
N GLN A 256 12.30 -1.25 -8.41
CA GLN A 256 12.18 -2.08 -9.61
C GLN A 256 12.08 -3.55 -9.23
N PRO A 257 11.38 -4.39 -10.02
CA PRO A 257 11.36 -5.83 -9.79
C PRO A 257 12.76 -6.44 -9.79
N THR A 258 13.01 -7.37 -8.87
CA THR A 258 14.27 -8.10 -8.74
C THR A 258 14.09 -9.57 -9.14
N SER A 259 15.20 -10.30 -9.28
CA SER A 259 15.15 -11.76 -9.43
C SER A 259 14.48 -12.42 -8.22
N GLY A 260 13.81 -13.55 -8.46
CA GLY A 260 13.24 -14.42 -7.43
C GLY A 260 14.16 -15.58 -7.08
N TYR A 261 13.91 -16.20 -5.94
CA TYR A 261 14.71 -17.27 -5.36
C TYR A 261 13.85 -18.49 -5.08
N ILE A 262 14.23 -19.65 -5.61
CA ILE A 262 13.52 -20.90 -5.31
C ILE A 262 14.09 -21.52 -4.03
N ILE A 263 13.20 -21.87 -3.10
CA ILE A 263 13.53 -22.34 -1.75
C ILE A 263 12.74 -23.62 -1.47
N SER A 264 13.42 -24.69 -1.06
CA SER A 264 12.84 -25.99 -0.73
C SER A 264 13.74 -26.72 0.28
N GLN A 265 13.15 -27.57 1.14
CA GLN A 265 13.92 -28.54 1.94
C GLN A 265 14.16 -29.87 1.22
N ASN A 266 13.50 -30.07 0.07
CA ASN A 266 13.53 -31.31 -0.69
C ASN A 266 14.22 -31.08 -2.05
N GLU A 267 15.48 -31.48 -2.13
CA GLU A 267 16.34 -31.41 -3.32
C GLU A 267 15.71 -32.08 -4.56
N PRO A 268 15.16 -33.31 -4.49
CA PRO A 268 14.40 -33.90 -5.61
C PRO A 268 13.23 -33.04 -6.12
N CYS A 269 12.46 -32.40 -5.22
CA CYS A 269 11.38 -31.50 -5.62
C CYS A 269 11.92 -30.24 -6.31
N LEU A 270 13.03 -29.69 -5.81
CA LEU A 270 13.71 -28.53 -6.40
C LEU A 270 14.13 -28.82 -7.84
N LYS A 271 14.75 -29.98 -8.08
CA LYS A 271 15.16 -30.40 -9.43
C LYS A 271 13.99 -30.51 -10.40
N LYS A 272 12.87 -31.13 -9.98
CA LYS A 272 11.65 -31.23 -10.80
C LYS A 272 11.11 -29.87 -11.22
N ILE A 273 11.13 -28.90 -10.31
CA ILE A 273 10.67 -27.52 -10.57
C ILE A 273 11.57 -26.83 -11.56
N ILE A 274 12.88 -26.90 -11.35
CA ILE A 274 13.87 -26.32 -12.27
C ILE A 274 13.71 -26.91 -13.67
N ASP A 275 13.52 -28.23 -13.78
CA ASP A 275 13.40 -28.89 -15.08
C ASP A 275 12.12 -28.49 -15.83
N SER A 276 10.99 -28.28 -15.15
CA SER A 276 9.77 -27.76 -15.79
C SER A 276 9.89 -26.29 -16.20
N LEU A 277 10.56 -25.48 -15.38
CA LEU A 277 10.72 -24.05 -15.66
C LEU A 277 11.65 -23.77 -16.85
N LYS A 278 12.66 -24.63 -17.07
CA LYS A 278 13.52 -24.56 -18.27
C LYS A 278 12.76 -24.74 -19.58
N VAL A 279 11.59 -25.39 -19.56
CA VAL A 279 10.75 -25.59 -20.75
C VAL A 279 9.93 -24.32 -21.08
N ARG A 280 9.82 -23.36 -20.16
CA ARG A 280 8.92 -22.18 -20.25
C ARG A 280 9.64 -20.86 -20.58
N ASP A 281 10.87 -20.88 -21.10
CA ASP A 281 11.70 -19.68 -21.36
C ASP A 281 11.87 -18.74 -20.13
N ILE A 282 11.83 -19.30 -18.92
CA ILE A 282 12.12 -18.59 -17.68
C ILE A 282 13.63 -18.66 -17.44
N SER A 283 14.33 -17.51 -17.48
CA SER A 283 15.79 -17.48 -17.31
C SER A 283 16.17 -17.82 -15.86
N ILE A 284 16.74 -19.01 -15.66
CA ILE A 284 17.28 -19.44 -14.36
C ILE A 284 18.80 -19.25 -14.36
N LYS A 285 19.33 -18.39 -13.49
CA LYS A 285 20.78 -18.33 -13.24
C LYS A 285 21.13 -19.27 -12.09
N MET A 286 21.92 -20.30 -12.38
CA MET A 286 22.54 -21.15 -11.37
C MET A 286 23.79 -20.43 -10.85
N SER A 287 23.84 -20.13 -9.55
CA SER A 287 25.04 -19.59 -8.91
C SER A 287 26.08 -20.71 -8.76
N ASP A 288 26.76 -21.02 -9.86
CA ASP A 288 28.18 -21.42 -9.94
C ASP A 288 28.52 -21.87 -11.37
N LEU A 289 28.95 -20.92 -12.19
CA LEU A 289 30.01 -21.04 -13.19
C LEU A 289 30.04 -19.73 -14.00
N LYS A 290 31.22 -19.09 -14.01
CA LYS A 290 31.55 -17.89 -14.76
C LYS A 290 31.02 -17.95 -16.20
N THR A 291 30.21 -16.98 -16.62
CA THR A 291 30.33 -16.34 -17.95
C THR A 291 29.45 -15.09 -18.07
N ASP A 292 30.14 -14.01 -18.43
CA ASP A 292 29.80 -12.78 -19.15
C ASP A 292 28.36 -12.22 -19.18
N GLU A 293 28.31 -10.95 -18.77
CA GLU A 293 27.23 -10.00 -19.00
C GLU A 293 27.16 -9.59 -20.47
N THR A 294 26.20 -10.11 -21.23
CA THR A 294 25.56 -9.42 -22.35
C THR A 294 24.21 -10.07 -22.62
N ASP A 295 23.10 -9.38 -22.30
CA ASP A 295 22.24 -8.80 -23.35
C ASP A 295 20.90 -8.33 -22.79
N SER A 296 20.62 -7.07 -23.08
CA SER A 296 19.31 -6.45 -23.06
C SER A 296 18.58 -6.80 -24.35
N THR A 297 17.35 -7.34 -24.25
CA THR A 297 16.14 -6.88 -24.98
C THR A 297 14.95 -7.81 -24.70
N HIS A 298 13.82 -7.19 -24.34
CA HIS A 298 12.43 -7.67 -24.40
C HIS A 298 12.10 -9.15 -24.11
N SER A 299 11.66 -9.46 -22.88
CA SER A 299 10.48 -10.32 -22.64
C SER A 299 9.96 -10.14 -21.21
N ASP A 300 8.64 -10.30 -20.99
CA ASP A 300 7.96 -10.41 -19.69
C ASP A 300 8.36 -11.71 -18.94
N SER A 301 9.64 -12.03 -18.89
CA SER A 301 10.16 -13.24 -18.26
C SER A 301 10.56 -12.98 -16.80
N LEU A 302 10.09 -13.86 -15.91
CA LEU A 302 10.55 -13.88 -14.52
C LEU A 302 12.02 -14.32 -14.51
N LYS A 303 12.87 -13.57 -13.82
CA LYS A 303 14.27 -13.97 -13.56
C LYS A 303 14.31 -14.74 -12.25
N LEU A 304 14.79 -15.97 -12.27
CA LEU A 304 14.90 -16.81 -11.09
C LEU A 304 16.35 -17.21 -10.84
N SER A 305 16.71 -17.30 -9.57
CA SER A 305 17.99 -17.81 -9.08
C SER A 305 17.72 -18.90 -8.03
N LEU A 306 18.69 -19.78 -7.79
CA LEU A 306 18.68 -20.61 -6.60
C LEU A 306 19.29 -19.84 -5.44
N GLN A 307 18.71 -19.94 -4.25
CA GLN A 307 19.32 -19.33 -3.07
C GLN A 307 20.42 -20.24 -2.51
N SER A 308 21.68 -19.81 -2.63
CA SER A 308 22.82 -20.46 -2.00
C SER A 308 22.80 -20.25 -0.47
N ASP A 309 23.20 -21.28 0.28
CA ASP A 309 23.41 -21.22 1.74
C ASP A 309 24.87 -20.87 2.07
N ASP A 310 25.52 -20.06 1.22
CA ASP A 310 26.93 -19.68 1.32
C ASP A 310 27.22 -18.53 2.30
N GLY A 311 26.19 -17.99 2.95
CA GLY A 311 26.30 -16.86 3.86
C GLY A 311 26.45 -15.49 3.18
N SER A 312 26.21 -15.39 1.87
CA SER A 312 26.13 -14.11 1.13
C SER A 312 24.96 -13.22 1.61
N GLU A 313 24.97 -11.93 1.27
CA GLU A 313 23.85 -11.01 1.59
C GLU A 313 22.50 -11.52 1.02
N GLU A 314 22.52 -12.25 -0.10
CA GLU A 314 21.34 -12.90 -0.69
C GLU A 314 20.80 -14.08 0.14
N SER A 315 21.68 -14.75 0.90
CA SER A 315 21.33 -15.80 1.86
C SER A 315 20.51 -15.25 3.06
N VAL A 316 20.60 -13.94 3.34
CA VAL A 316 19.99 -13.28 4.52
C VAL A 316 18.57 -12.73 4.23
N LEU A 317 18.10 -12.75 2.98
CA LEU A 317 16.85 -12.09 2.58
C LEU A 317 15.57 -12.84 3.02
N PHE A 318 15.65 -14.15 3.22
CA PHE A 318 14.55 -15.00 3.66
C PHE A 318 15.04 -16.01 4.69
N ASN A 319 14.47 -16.01 5.89
CA ASN A 319 14.89 -16.89 6.97
C ASN A 319 14.31 -18.31 6.81
N LYS A 320 14.97 -19.15 5.99
CA LYS A 320 14.55 -20.54 5.71
C LYS A 320 14.40 -21.37 6.98
N ILE A 321 15.33 -21.24 7.92
CA ILE A 321 15.34 -22.02 9.16
C ILE A 321 14.09 -21.69 9.99
N LEU A 322 13.78 -20.41 10.15
CA LEU A 322 12.60 -19.98 10.90
C LEU A 322 11.31 -20.40 10.19
N TYR A 323 11.23 -20.21 8.88
CA TYR A 323 10.06 -20.61 8.07
C TYR A 323 9.78 -22.11 8.22
N PHE A 324 10.75 -22.97 7.91
CA PHE A 324 10.52 -24.41 7.90
C PHE A 324 10.43 -25.04 9.29
N SER A 325 11.01 -24.43 10.34
CA SER A 325 10.80 -24.89 11.72
C SER A 325 9.37 -24.65 12.21
N HIS A 326 8.63 -23.74 11.59
CA HIS A 326 7.23 -23.44 11.90
C HIS A 326 6.22 -24.01 10.87
N LEU A 327 6.71 -24.63 9.79
CA LEU A 327 5.87 -25.19 8.74
C LEU A 327 5.60 -26.69 8.97
N ASN A 328 4.35 -27.02 9.30
CA ASN A 328 3.91 -28.40 9.54
C ASN A 328 2.85 -28.86 8.52
N THR A 329 3.19 -28.80 7.23
CA THR A 329 2.33 -29.20 6.10
C THR A 329 2.82 -30.46 5.41
N LYS A 330 1.98 -31.10 4.60
CA LYS A 330 2.39 -32.17 3.67
C LYS A 330 2.74 -31.61 2.30
N ILE A 331 2.00 -30.60 1.85
CA ILE A 331 2.05 -30.06 0.49
C ILE A 331 2.26 -28.54 0.54
N PHE A 332 1.41 -27.80 1.27
CA PHE A 332 1.37 -26.33 1.19
C PHE A 332 2.65 -25.68 1.71
N GLY A 333 3.24 -24.80 0.91
CA GLY A 333 4.44 -24.04 1.31
C GLY A 333 5.73 -24.85 1.37
N ARG A 334 5.73 -26.13 0.96
CA ARG A 334 6.93 -26.97 0.94
C ARG A 334 7.94 -26.55 -0.13
N VAL A 335 7.46 -25.86 -1.16
CA VAL A 335 8.30 -25.13 -2.11
C VAL A 335 7.85 -23.68 -2.17
N VAL A 336 8.83 -22.79 -2.06
CA VAL A 336 8.65 -21.35 -2.04
C VAL A 336 9.41 -20.71 -3.19
N VAL A 337 8.80 -19.71 -3.84
CA VAL A 337 9.51 -18.77 -4.71
C VAL A 337 9.46 -17.40 -4.04
N PHE A 338 10.60 -16.94 -3.55
CA PHE A 338 10.72 -15.69 -2.80
C PHE A 338 11.24 -14.55 -3.69
N PHE A 339 10.59 -13.39 -3.66
CA PHE A 339 11.03 -12.20 -4.37
C PHE A 339 11.31 -11.05 -3.39
N PRO A 340 12.50 -10.44 -3.40
CA PRO A 340 12.76 -9.20 -2.67
C PRO A 340 11.83 -8.07 -3.13
N VAL A 341 11.72 -7.87 -4.44
CA VAL A 341 10.77 -6.92 -5.04
C VAL A 341 10.12 -7.56 -6.25
N ILE A 342 8.79 -7.55 -6.31
CA ILE A 342 8.02 -8.00 -7.47
C ILE A 342 6.82 -7.07 -7.71
N THR A 343 6.20 -7.14 -8.89
CA THR A 343 4.94 -6.44 -9.14
C THR A 343 3.83 -6.98 -8.24
N THR A 344 3.53 -8.27 -8.31
CA THR A 344 2.57 -8.94 -7.41
C THR A 344 2.82 -10.45 -7.36
N THR A 345 2.63 -11.06 -6.18
CA THR A 345 2.73 -12.51 -5.98
C THR A 345 1.63 -13.29 -6.72
N MET A 346 0.47 -12.67 -6.95
CA MET A 346 -0.67 -13.32 -7.63
C MET A 346 -0.32 -13.71 -9.06
N ILE A 347 0.09 -12.73 -9.88
CA ILE A 347 0.48 -13.00 -11.28
C ILE A 347 1.68 -13.93 -11.32
N ALA A 348 2.66 -13.72 -10.44
CA ALA A 348 3.84 -14.57 -10.36
C ALA A 348 3.49 -16.04 -10.09
N SER A 349 2.47 -16.31 -9.25
CA SER A 349 2.05 -17.68 -8.93
C SER A 349 1.45 -18.45 -10.11
N GLU A 350 0.87 -17.77 -11.09
CA GLU A 350 0.31 -18.41 -12.31
C GLU A 350 1.41 -19.09 -13.14
N TYR A 351 2.64 -18.58 -13.13
CA TYR A 351 3.78 -19.22 -13.82
C TYR A 351 4.15 -20.59 -13.22
N PHE A 352 3.67 -20.90 -12.02
CA PHE A 352 3.98 -22.10 -11.26
C PHE A 352 2.74 -22.97 -11.00
N SER A 353 1.66 -22.78 -11.76
CA SER A 353 0.37 -23.50 -11.62
C SER A 353 0.47 -25.03 -11.71
N ASP A 354 1.57 -25.57 -12.24
CA ASP A 354 1.79 -27.02 -12.33
C ASP A 354 2.23 -27.63 -10.99
N TYR A 355 2.58 -26.78 -10.01
CA TYR A 355 3.10 -27.19 -8.73
C TYR A 355 2.09 -26.96 -7.62
N GLU A 356 1.51 -28.07 -7.19
CA GLU A 356 0.55 -28.11 -6.10
C GLU A 356 1.20 -27.66 -4.77
N GLY A 357 0.54 -26.74 -4.07
CA GLY A 357 1.00 -26.19 -2.79
C GLY A 357 2.17 -25.20 -2.89
N LEU A 358 2.65 -24.85 -4.09
CA LEU A 358 3.72 -23.87 -4.24
C LEU A 358 3.26 -22.50 -3.73
N THR A 359 4.14 -21.83 -2.99
CA THR A 359 3.87 -20.51 -2.44
C THR A 359 4.84 -19.47 -3.00
N VAL A 360 4.31 -18.40 -3.59
CA VAL A 360 5.12 -17.24 -3.97
C VAL A 360 5.10 -16.23 -2.83
N ILE A 361 6.25 -15.82 -2.32
CA ILE A 361 6.39 -14.87 -1.21
C ILE A 361 7.09 -13.62 -1.74
N ALA A 362 6.65 -12.43 -1.29
CA ALA A 362 7.30 -11.18 -1.62
C ALA A 362 7.67 -10.39 -0.37
N ARG A 363 8.86 -9.79 -0.35
CA ARG A 363 9.22 -8.77 0.65
C ARG A 363 8.60 -7.42 0.31
N ARG A 364 8.53 -7.05 -0.97
CA ARG A 364 7.88 -5.83 -1.49
C ARG A 364 7.07 -6.13 -2.75
N GLN A 365 5.88 -5.54 -2.85
CA GLN A 365 5.04 -5.54 -4.04
C GLN A 365 4.85 -4.12 -4.60
N ILE A 366 5.35 -3.83 -5.79
CA ILE A 366 5.16 -2.51 -6.42
C ILE A 366 3.79 -2.34 -7.11
N GLY A 367 3.03 -3.44 -7.25
CA GLY A 367 1.71 -3.50 -7.86
C GLY A 367 0.73 -4.36 -7.04
N GLY A 368 0.83 -4.32 -5.71
CA GLY A 368 -0.02 -5.07 -4.80
C GLY A 368 -1.51 -4.85 -5.06
N ARG A 369 -2.27 -5.95 -5.16
CA ARG A 369 -3.71 -5.95 -5.48
C ARG A 369 -4.54 -6.27 -4.24
N GLY A 370 -5.64 -5.56 -4.09
CA GLY A 370 -6.75 -5.88 -3.21
C GLY A 370 -8.01 -6.20 -4.01
N ARG A 371 -9.12 -6.41 -3.31
CA ARG A 371 -10.42 -6.73 -3.91
C ARG A 371 -11.06 -5.51 -4.57
N SER A 372 -11.83 -5.71 -5.65
CA SER A 372 -12.57 -4.64 -6.35
C SER A 372 -11.67 -3.47 -6.77
N ASP A 373 -10.53 -3.79 -7.39
CA ASP A 373 -9.49 -2.86 -7.86
C ASP A 373 -8.81 -2.00 -6.77
N ASN A 374 -9.05 -2.30 -5.49
CA ASN A 374 -8.30 -1.68 -4.41
C ASN A 374 -6.82 -2.04 -4.50
N LYS A 375 -5.94 -1.16 -4.02
CA LYS A 375 -4.50 -1.43 -3.97
C LYS A 375 -4.10 -1.88 -2.58
N TRP A 376 -3.10 -2.76 -2.54
CA TRP A 376 -2.41 -3.12 -1.31
C TRP A 376 -1.05 -2.41 -1.28
N ILE A 377 -0.88 -1.49 -0.34
CA ILE A 377 0.45 -0.90 -0.08
C ILE A 377 1.28 -1.93 0.69
N SER A 378 2.53 -2.13 0.28
CA SER A 378 3.46 -3.07 0.89
C SER A 378 4.72 -2.40 1.45
N PRO A 379 4.63 -1.70 2.59
CA PRO A 379 5.80 -1.32 3.39
C PRO A 379 6.62 -2.55 3.77
N GLU A 380 7.90 -2.35 4.09
CA GLU A 380 8.75 -3.43 4.59
C GLU A 380 8.24 -3.86 5.96
N GLY A 381 8.13 -5.17 6.17
CA GLY A 381 7.51 -5.76 7.36
C GLY A 381 6.10 -6.31 7.12
N CYS A 382 5.52 -6.17 5.92
CA CYS A 382 4.34 -6.93 5.53
C CYS A 382 4.72 -8.38 5.20
N ALA A 383 3.98 -9.35 5.73
CA ALA A 383 4.00 -10.72 5.26
C ALA A 383 3.02 -10.84 4.08
N MET A 384 3.55 -11.11 2.88
CA MET A 384 2.76 -11.19 1.66
C MET A 384 3.12 -12.44 0.86
N PHE A 385 2.11 -13.21 0.51
CA PHE A 385 2.30 -14.43 -0.25
C PHE A 385 1.06 -14.82 -1.04
N THR A 386 1.24 -15.62 -2.08
CA THR A 386 0.16 -16.31 -2.78
C THR A 386 0.42 -17.80 -2.73
N LEU A 387 -0.52 -18.55 -2.17
CA LEU A 387 -0.54 -20.01 -2.22
C LEU A 387 -1.31 -20.47 -3.45
N HIS A 388 -0.71 -21.35 -4.25
CA HIS A 388 -1.39 -22.07 -5.32
C HIS A 388 -1.73 -23.51 -4.89
N PHE A 389 -2.96 -23.95 -5.13
CA PHE A 389 -3.41 -25.33 -4.92
C PHE A 389 -4.63 -25.65 -5.78
N SER A 390 -4.96 -26.92 -5.94
CA SER A 390 -6.01 -27.41 -6.84
C SER A 390 -7.12 -28.12 -6.07
N LEU A 391 -8.36 -27.91 -6.51
CA LEU A 391 -9.54 -28.59 -5.98
C LEU A 391 -10.31 -29.27 -7.10
N SER A 392 -10.84 -30.47 -6.85
CA SER A 392 -11.79 -31.09 -7.75
C SER A 392 -13.13 -30.36 -7.65
N LEU A 393 -13.77 -29.98 -8.75
CA LEU A 393 -15.09 -29.34 -8.71
C LEU A 393 -16.20 -30.25 -8.16
N SER A 394 -15.94 -31.56 -8.07
CA SER A 394 -16.82 -32.51 -7.40
C SER A 394 -16.61 -32.60 -5.89
N SER A 395 -15.53 -32.03 -5.35
CA SER A 395 -15.21 -32.06 -3.92
C SER A 395 -16.11 -31.11 -3.13
N GLU A 396 -16.10 -31.24 -1.80
CA GLU A 396 -17.00 -30.46 -0.95
C GLU A 396 -16.62 -28.97 -0.95
N LEU A 397 -15.32 -28.67 -0.95
CA LEU A 397 -14.82 -27.30 -1.08
C LEU A 397 -14.88 -26.82 -2.55
N GLY A 398 -14.65 -27.71 -3.52
CA GLY A 398 -14.69 -27.37 -4.95
C GLY A 398 -16.05 -26.87 -5.43
N GLN A 399 -17.14 -27.31 -4.79
CA GLN A 399 -18.49 -26.80 -5.04
C GLN A 399 -18.79 -25.46 -4.35
N LYS A 400 -17.90 -24.99 -3.46
CA LYS A 400 -18.10 -23.85 -2.55
C LYS A 400 -16.92 -22.88 -2.58
N LEU A 401 -16.36 -22.61 -3.77
CA LEU A 401 -15.15 -21.81 -3.95
C LEU A 401 -15.21 -20.40 -3.31
N SER A 402 -16.39 -19.80 -3.16
CA SER A 402 -16.57 -18.53 -2.47
C SER A 402 -16.12 -18.53 -1.00
N ILE A 403 -16.05 -19.72 -0.36
CA ILE A 403 -15.55 -19.88 1.01
C ILE A 403 -14.03 -19.67 1.12
N LEU A 404 -13.27 -19.80 0.02
CA LEU A 404 -11.80 -19.79 0.04
C LEU A 404 -11.20 -18.56 0.73
N GLN A 405 -11.73 -17.36 0.49
CA GLN A 405 -11.28 -16.13 1.17
C GLN A 405 -11.51 -16.18 2.69
N HIS A 406 -12.56 -16.86 3.13
CA HIS A 406 -12.87 -17.00 4.55
C HIS A 406 -11.93 -18.02 5.21
N LEU A 407 -11.59 -19.11 4.51
CA LEU A 407 -10.58 -20.06 4.95
C LEU A 407 -9.21 -19.40 5.07
N SER A 408 -8.77 -18.64 4.06
CA SER A 408 -7.46 -17.98 4.08
C SER A 408 -7.35 -16.93 5.20
N SER A 409 -8.39 -16.12 5.40
CA SER A 409 -8.39 -15.13 6.49
C SER A 409 -8.44 -15.81 7.87
N LEU A 410 -9.21 -16.89 8.01
CA LEU A 410 -9.24 -17.70 9.23
C LEU A 410 -7.89 -18.38 9.50
N ALA A 411 -7.22 -18.90 8.48
CA ALA A 411 -5.92 -19.55 8.59
C ALA A 411 -4.87 -18.59 9.18
N ILE A 412 -4.90 -17.32 8.78
CA ILE A 412 -4.00 -16.30 9.32
C ILE A 412 -4.29 -16.06 10.81
N VAL A 413 -5.54 -15.77 11.16
CA VAL A 413 -5.92 -15.46 12.55
C VAL A 413 -5.67 -16.66 13.46
N HIS A 414 -6.12 -17.85 13.06
CA HIS A 414 -6.03 -19.05 13.87
C HIS A 414 -4.59 -19.58 13.93
N GLY A 415 -3.83 -19.51 12.84
CA GLY A 415 -2.42 -19.86 12.79
C GLY A 415 -1.58 -19.02 13.76
N ILE A 416 -1.78 -17.70 13.80
CA ILE A 416 -1.11 -16.83 14.77
C ILE A 416 -1.53 -17.17 16.21
N LYS A 417 -2.83 -17.35 16.47
CA LYS A 417 -3.35 -17.64 17.83
C LYS A 417 -2.93 -19.01 18.37
N LYS A 418 -2.58 -19.97 17.49
CA LYS A 418 -2.05 -21.28 17.89
C LYS A 418 -0.61 -21.22 18.42
N ILE A 419 0.12 -20.15 18.13
CA ILE A 419 1.40 -19.90 18.79
C ILE A 419 1.09 -19.54 20.25
N SER A 420 1.58 -20.36 21.19
CA SER A 420 1.15 -20.36 22.61
C SER A 420 1.18 -18.98 23.28
N ALA A 421 2.10 -18.11 22.88
CA ALA A 421 2.26 -16.75 23.39
C ALA A 421 1.12 -15.79 22.98
N PHE A 422 0.38 -16.06 21.91
CA PHE A 422 -0.52 -15.10 21.26
C PHE A 422 -2.01 -15.44 21.33
N GLY A 423 -2.39 -16.48 22.07
CA GLY A 423 -3.80 -16.92 22.18
C GLY A 423 -4.78 -15.84 22.65
N ASN A 424 -4.30 -14.87 23.44
CA ASN A 424 -5.11 -13.78 23.99
C ASN A 424 -5.18 -12.52 23.10
N LEU A 425 -4.45 -12.47 21.97
CA LEU A 425 -4.57 -11.32 21.06
C LEU A 425 -5.97 -11.27 20.45
N ASP A 426 -6.57 -10.06 20.47
CA ASP A 426 -7.91 -9.78 19.95
C ASP A 426 -7.93 -9.64 18.42
N LEU A 427 -7.43 -10.67 17.74
CA LEU A 427 -7.49 -10.80 16.29
C LEU A 427 -8.89 -11.21 15.85
N ARG A 428 -9.42 -10.51 14.85
CA ARG A 428 -10.81 -10.58 14.42
C ARG A 428 -10.94 -10.69 12.90
N LEU A 429 -12.05 -11.26 12.45
CA LEU A 429 -12.41 -11.41 11.05
C LEU A 429 -13.58 -10.49 10.72
N LYS A 430 -13.34 -9.57 9.78
CA LYS A 430 -14.39 -8.75 9.19
C LYS A 430 -14.75 -9.34 7.84
N TRP A 431 -15.99 -9.78 7.71
CA TRP A 431 -16.51 -10.27 6.43
C TRP A 431 -16.30 -9.19 5.34
N PRO A 432 -15.87 -9.58 4.14
CA PRO A 432 -15.68 -10.97 3.70
C PRO A 432 -14.26 -11.52 3.90
N ASN A 433 -13.25 -10.67 3.95
CA ASN A 433 -11.87 -11.10 3.70
C ASN A 433 -10.81 -10.29 4.48
N ASP A 434 -11.22 -9.48 5.46
CA ASP A 434 -10.31 -8.61 6.17
C ASP A 434 -9.99 -9.12 7.59
N ILE A 435 -8.76 -8.87 8.02
CA ILE A 435 -8.26 -9.20 9.36
C ILE A 435 -8.10 -7.92 10.15
N TYR A 436 -8.61 -7.90 11.38
CA TYR A 436 -8.62 -6.75 12.27
C TYR A 436 -8.02 -7.08 13.64
N TYR A 437 -7.58 -6.04 14.34
CA TYR A 437 -7.38 -6.04 15.78
C TYR A 437 -8.45 -5.16 16.43
N GLY A 438 -9.14 -5.68 17.44
CA GLY A 438 -10.27 -4.98 18.03
C GLY A 438 -11.39 -4.73 17.03
N LYS A 439 -11.95 -3.51 17.04
CA LYS A 439 -13.13 -3.16 16.22
C LYS A 439 -12.81 -2.39 14.94
N ASP A 440 -11.64 -1.77 14.85
CA ASP A 440 -11.38 -0.71 13.89
C ASP A 440 -10.00 -0.79 13.21
N LYS A 441 -9.03 -1.53 13.76
CA LYS A 441 -7.67 -1.56 13.19
C LYS A 441 -7.50 -2.70 12.20
N LYS A 442 -7.50 -2.39 10.90
CA LYS A 442 -7.21 -3.37 9.86
C LYS A 442 -5.74 -3.76 9.88
N LEU A 443 -5.47 -5.06 9.96
CA LEU A 443 -4.13 -5.64 9.93
C LEU A 443 -3.79 -6.28 8.59
N GLY A 444 -4.80 -6.80 7.89
CA GLY A 444 -4.57 -7.64 6.73
C GLY A 444 -5.81 -7.80 5.86
N GLY A 445 -5.61 -8.41 4.71
CA GLY A 445 -6.67 -8.81 3.80
C GLY A 445 -6.22 -9.96 2.92
N VAL A 446 -7.20 -10.69 2.41
CA VAL A 446 -6.97 -11.79 1.48
C VAL A 446 -7.75 -11.60 0.19
N ILE A 447 -7.25 -12.16 -0.90
CA ILE A 447 -7.94 -12.29 -2.17
C ILE A 447 -7.81 -13.73 -2.64
N ALA A 448 -8.92 -14.33 -3.04
CA ALA A 448 -8.93 -15.65 -3.67
C ALA A 448 -9.29 -15.46 -5.14
N HIS A 449 -8.44 -15.95 -6.03
CA HIS A 449 -8.70 -16.02 -7.46
C HIS A 449 -8.70 -17.49 -7.87
N THR A 450 -9.62 -17.89 -8.75
CA THR A 450 -9.72 -19.27 -9.22
C THR A 450 -9.80 -19.33 -10.73
N THR A 451 -9.02 -20.22 -11.35
CA THR A 451 -9.17 -20.57 -12.78
C THR A 451 -9.64 -22.01 -12.91
N ILE A 452 -10.65 -22.26 -13.74
CA ILE A 452 -11.22 -23.59 -13.92
C ILE A 452 -10.68 -24.22 -15.20
N GLN A 453 -10.13 -25.42 -15.09
CA GLN A 453 -9.68 -26.23 -16.21
C GLN A 453 -10.26 -27.65 -16.09
N GLY A 454 -11.20 -27.98 -16.98
CA GLY A 454 -11.92 -29.25 -16.90
C GLY A 454 -12.69 -29.38 -15.58
N ASN A 455 -12.40 -30.43 -14.81
CA ASN A 455 -13.01 -30.67 -13.49
C ASN A 455 -12.15 -30.16 -12.32
N VAL A 456 -11.14 -29.33 -12.58
CA VAL A 456 -10.21 -28.83 -11.57
C VAL A 456 -10.31 -27.31 -11.47
N ALA A 457 -10.44 -26.81 -10.25
CA ALA A 457 -10.27 -25.40 -9.91
C ALA A 457 -8.85 -25.17 -9.37
N HIS A 458 -8.06 -24.40 -10.09
CA HIS A 458 -6.78 -23.88 -9.60
C HIS A 458 -7.06 -22.64 -8.76
N VAL A 459 -6.66 -22.69 -7.50
CA VAL A 459 -6.87 -21.65 -6.50
C VAL A 459 -5.58 -20.88 -6.28
N TYR A 460 -5.67 -19.56 -6.33
CA TYR A 460 -4.62 -18.62 -6.00
C TYR A 460 -5.08 -17.78 -4.81
N SER A 461 -4.61 -18.15 -3.62
CA SER A 461 -4.95 -17.46 -2.37
C SER A 461 -3.87 -16.44 -2.03
N GLY A 462 -4.08 -15.19 -2.42
CA GLY A 462 -3.23 -14.05 -2.08
C GLY A 462 -3.54 -13.52 -0.69
N CYS A 463 -2.53 -13.47 0.16
CA CYS A 463 -2.62 -13.06 1.55
C CYS A 463 -1.64 -11.90 1.82
N GLY A 464 -2.12 -10.84 2.47
CA GLY A 464 -1.30 -9.74 2.94
C GLY A 464 -1.64 -9.38 4.39
N ILE A 465 -0.62 -9.36 5.26
CA ILE A 465 -0.77 -8.96 6.66
C ILE A 465 0.39 -8.10 7.13
N ASN A 466 0.06 -7.04 7.87
CA ASN A 466 1.02 -6.16 8.51
C ASN A 466 1.59 -6.82 9.77
N VAL A 467 2.84 -7.26 9.72
CA VAL A 467 3.50 -7.96 10.84
C VAL A 467 4.45 -7.01 11.56
N ASN A 468 5.35 -6.38 10.83
CA ASN A 468 6.44 -5.56 11.37
C ASN A 468 6.57 -4.19 10.68
N ASN A 469 5.46 -3.58 10.29
CA ASN A 469 5.38 -2.28 9.64
C ASN A 469 4.41 -1.34 10.36
N SER A 470 4.89 -0.31 11.04
CA SER A 470 4.01 0.61 11.80
C SER A 470 3.29 1.65 10.94
N ARG A 471 3.47 1.60 9.62
CA ARG A 471 2.85 2.47 8.62
C ARG A 471 2.44 1.61 7.41
N PRO A 472 1.46 2.04 6.60
CA PRO A 472 0.58 3.21 6.82
C PRO A 472 -0.47 2.99 7.92
N THR A 473 -0.64 1.76 8.39
CA THR A 473 -1.59 1.38 9.46
C THR A 473 -0.86 0.54 10.50
N THR A 474 -1.56 0.15 11.58
CA THR A 474 -1.04 -0.73 12.64
C THR A 474 -0.57 -2.11 12.11
N CYS A 475 0.49 -2.65 12.71
CA CYS A 475 0.91 -4.05 12.54
C CYS A 475 0.82 -4.88 13.83
N ILE A 476 0.96 -6.20 13.69
CA ILE A 476 0.91 -7.13 14.84
C ILE A 476 2.00 -6.82 15.86
N ASN A 477 3.23 -6.51 15.44
CA ASN A 477 4.31 -6.21 16.38
C ASN A 477 4.09 -4.90 17.14
N ASP A 478 3.34 -3.93 16.60
CA ASP A 478 2.95 -2.74 17.38
C ASP A 478 1.98 -3.11 18.49
N ILE A 479 1.03 -4.01 18.19
CA ILE A 479 0.08 -4.55 19.17
C ILE A 479 0.83 -5.31 20.26
N ILE A 480 1.79 -6.15 19.90
CA ILE A 480 2.61 -6.91 20.85
C ILE A 480 3.41 -5.96 21.74
N LYS A 481 4.10 -4.96 21.16
CA LYS A 481 4.85 -3.95 21.92
C LYS A 481 3.94 -3.20 22.90
N HIS A 482 2.75 -2.79 22.45
CA HIS A 482 1.79 -2.11 23.29
C HIS A 482 1.27 -3.01 24.42
N HIS A 483 0.94 -4.27 24.12
CA HIS A 483 0.52 -5.25 25.12
C HIS A 483 1.61 -5.49 26.17
N ASN A 484 2.86 -5.68 25.74
CA ASN A 484 4.01 -5.86 26.62
C ASN A 484 4.21 -4.66 27.53
N ALA A 485 4.11 -3.44 27.00
CA ALA A 485 4.21 -2.21 27.79
C ALA A 485 3.07 -2.05 28.80
N LEU A 486 1.84 -2.42 28.42
CA LEU A 486 0.66 -2.30 29.30
C LEU A 486 0.61 -3.33 30.43
N HIS A 487 1.08 -4.55 30.19
CA HIS A 487 0.93 -5.68 31.10
C HIS A 487 2.25 -6.14 31.74
N ASP A 488 3.35 -5.40 31.53
CA ASP A 488 4.70 -5.82 31.93
C ASP A 488 5.03 -7.25 31.45
N ALA A 489 4.60 -7.55 30.21
CA ALA A 489 4.77 -8.85 29.59
C ALA A 489 5.97 -8.87 28.64
N SER A 490 6.47 -10.06 28.34
CA SER A 490 7.61 -10.28 27.43
C SER A 490 7.23 -11.18 26.25
N LEU A 491 6.12 -10.87 25.56
CA LEU A 491 5.76 -11.61 24.35
C LEU A 491 6.83 -11.36 23.26
N PRO A 492 7.31 -12.41 22.56
CA PRO A 492 8.25 -12.23 21.47
C PRO A 492 7.61 -11.48 20.30
N LEU A 493 8.42 -10.80 19.49
CA LEU A 493 7.94 -10.24 18.24
C LEU A 493 7.84 -11.33 17.18
N LEU A 494 6.90 -11.17 16.25
CA LEU A 494 6.70 -12.07 15.13
C LEU A 494 7.54 -11.64 13.93
N GLU A 495 8.09 -12.63 13.21
CA GLU A 495 8.71 -12.44 11.91
C GLU A 495 7.78 -12.90 10.78
N ASN A 496 7.99 -12.35 9.58
CA ASN A 496 7.12 -12.62 8.44
C ASN A 496 7.08 -14.11 8.10
N GLU A 497 8.26 -14.75 8.04
CA GLU A 497 8.45 -16.16 7.74
C GLU A 497 7.68 -17.06 8.71
N GLN A 498 7.70 -16.72 10.00
CA GLN A 498 6.96 -17.44 11.02
C GLN A 498 5.45 -17.33 10.80
N VAL A 499 4.94 -16.11 10.56
CA VAL A 499 3.51 -15.87 10.32
C VAL A 499 3.03 -16.61 9.07
N ILE A 500 3.80 -16.57 7.98
CA ILE A 500 3.47 -17.26 6.73
C ILE A 500 3.45 -18.77 6.95
N ALA A 501 4.47 -19.35 7.59
CA ALA A 501 4.55 -20.78 7.84
C ALA A 501 3.39 -21.31 8.71
N CYS A 502 3.06 -20.60 9.79
CA CYS A 502 1.92 -20.95 10.63
C CYS A 502 0.59 -20.81 9.88
N THR A 503 0.46 -19.79 9.03
CA THR A 503 -0.73 -19.61 8.20
C THR A 503 -0.90 -20.75 7.19
N LEU A 504 0.16 -21.14 6.48
CA LEU A 504 0.11 -22.23 5.49
C LEU A 504 -0.18 -23.59 6.13
N THR A 505 0.40 -23.82 7.32
CA THR A 505 0.07 -24.98 8.17
C THR A 505 -1.42 -25.01 8.49
N GLU A 506 -1.97 -23.89 8.93
CA GLU A 506 -3.38 -23.83 9.28
C GLU A 506 -4.29 -23.92 8.06
N MET A 507 -3.90 -23.32 6.94
CA MET A 507 -4.64 -23.38 5.69
C MET A 507 -4.78 -24.83 5.20
N GLU A 508 -3.72 -25.63 5.25
CA GLU A 508 -3.78 -27.04 4.84
C GLU A 508 -4.71 -27.86 5.73
N ASN A 509 -4.67 -27.64 7.04
CA ASN A 509 -5.58 -28.30 7.99
C ASN A 509 -7.04 -27.90 7.74
N LEU A 510 -7.30 -26.60 7.57
CA LEU A 510 -8.66 -26.08 7.35
C LEU A 510 -9.25 -26.59 6.03
N VAL A 511 -8.45 -26.66 4.95
CA VAL A 511 -8.90 -27.24 3.68
C VAL A 511 -9.24 -28.72 3.85
N GLN A 512 -8.39 -29.50 4.51
CA GLN A 512 -8.64 -30.92 4.78
C GLN A 512 -9.90 -31.14 5.64
N ASP A 513 -10.06 -30.34 6.70
CA ASP A 513 -11.21 -30.43 7.58
C ASP A 513 -12.51 -30.05 6.88
N PHE A 514 -12.46 -29.04 5.99
CA PHE A 514 -13.61 -28.63 5.17
C PHE A 514 -14.02 -29.73 4.20
N GLU A 515 -13.06 -30.34 3.48
CA GLU A 515 -13.34 -31.44 2.56
C GLU A 515 -13.98 -32.65 3.27
N LYS A 516 -13.63 -32.87 4.54
CA LYS A 516 -14.15 -33.98 5.33
C LYS A 516 -15.49 -33.69 6.01
N SER A 517 -15.66 -32.48 6.53
CA SER A 517 -16.72 -32.15 7.50
C SER A 517 -17.71 -31.08 7.00
N GLY A 518 -17.44 -30.48 5.84
CA GLY A 518 -18.27 -29.46 5.24
C GLY A 518 -18.27 -28.11 5.98
N PRO A 519 -19.21 -27.22 5.64
CA PRO A 519 -19.20 -25.82 6.07
C PRO A 519 -19.50 -25.60 7.56
N GLU A 520 -20.20 -26.51 8.24
CA GLU A 520 -20.58 -26.32 9.65
C GLU A 520 -19.38 -26.30 10.61
N ALA A 521 -18.43 -27.20 10.42
CA ALA A 521 -17.20 -27.24 11.22
C ALA A 521 -16.40 -25.94 11.05
N PHE A 522 -16.29 -25.47 9.80
CA PHE A 522 -15.67 -24.20 9.46
C PHE A 522 -16.39 -23.01 10.10
N LYS A 523 -17.72 -22.89 9.94
CA LYS A 523 -18.53 -21.79 10.50
C LYS A 523 -18.38 -21.70 12.02
N THR A 524 -18.37 -22.84 12.71
CA THR A 524 -18.17 -22.92 14.16
C THR A 524 -16.85 -22.26 14.59
N LEU A 525 -15.76 -22.53 13.87
CA LEU A 525 -14.46 -21.93 14.17
C LEU A 525 -14.38 -20.47 13.72
N TYR A 526 -14.91 -20.16 12.54
CA TYR A 526 -14.94 -18.80 11.97
C TYR A 526 -15.65 -17.80 12.88
N TYR A 527 -16.81 -18.17 13.42
CA TYR A 527 -17.60 -17.31 14.31
C TYR A 527 -16.94 -16.99 15.65
N LYS A 528 -15.92 -17.76 16.08
CA LYS A 528 -15.12 -17.38 17.27
C LYS A 528 -14.36 -16.07 17.07
N TYR A 529 -14.02 -15.73 15.83
CA TYR A 529 -13.24 -14.54 15.48
C TYR A 529 -14.05 -13.49 14.72
N TRP A 530 -15.26 -13.83 14.29
CA TRP A 530 -16.09 -12.97 13.46
C TRP A 530 -16.61 -11.74 14.20
N MET A 531 -16.60 -10.60 13.53
CA MET A 531 -16.99 -9.32 14.14
C MET A 531 -18.48 -9.01 14.04
N HIS A 532 -19.22 -9.62 13.13
CA HIS A 532 -20.53 -9.10 12.69
C HIS A 532 -21.74 -9.74 13.37
N ASP A 533 -21.57 -10.40 14.52
CA ASP A 533 -22.70 -11.01 15.24
C ASP A 533 -23.78 -9.97 15.55
N ARG A 534 -24.99 -10.19 15.02
CA ARG A 534 -26.18 -9.32 15.10
C ARG A 534 -25.93 -7.85 14.76
N HIS A 535 -24.96 -7.56 13.91
CA HIS A 535 -24.72 -6.18 13.48
C HIS A 535 -25.87 -5.69 12.58
N ARG A 536 -26.33 -4.46 12.83
CA ARG A 536 -27.30 -3.80 11.95
C ARG A 536 -26.58 -3.28 10.70
N VAL A 537 -27.18 -3.50 9.54
CA VAL A 537 -26.67 -3.08 8.24
C VAL A 537 -27.77 -2.37 7.45
N THR A 538 -27.37 -1.38 6.65
CA THR A 538 -28.25 -0.71 5.70
C THR A 538 -27.98 -1.26 4.32
N LEU A 539 -29.02 -1.76 3.65
CA LEU A 539 -28.93 -2.34 2.31
C LEU A 539 -28.79 -1.24 1.27
N SER A 540 -27.74 -1.28 0.45
CA SER A 540 -27.46 -0.26 -0.57
C SER A 540 -28.54 -0.15 -1.64
N SER A 541 -29.28 -1.23 -1.92
CA SER A 541 -30.29 -1.29 -2.99
C SER A 541 -31.67 -0.76 -2.58
N SER A 542 -32.01 -0.81 -1.29
CA SER A 542 -33.35 -0.44 -0.79
C SER A 542 -33.34 0.58 0.33
N ALA A 543 -32.16 0.97 0.84
CA ALA A 543 -31.97 1.74 2.07
C ALA A 543 -32.68 1.14 3.31
N GLU A 544 -33.07 -0.14 3.23
CA GLU A 544 -33.73 -0.86 4.31
C GLU A 544 -32.69 -1.34 5.33
N GLU A 545 -33.07 -1.33 6.60
CA GLU A 545 -32.24 -1.86 7.68
C GLU A 545 -32.51 -3.35 7.89
N GLY A 546 -31.46 -4.08 8.24
CA GLY A 546 -31.54 -5.48 8.63
C GLY A 546 -30.45 -5.86 9.60
N THR A 547 -30.58 -7.04 10.18
CA THR A 547 -29.64 -7.62 11.14
C THR A 547 -28.91 -8.79 10.50
N VAL A 548 -27.58 -8.80 10.61
CA VAL A 548 -26.76 -9.94 10.18
C VAL A 548 -27.07 -11.15 11.05
N VAL A 549 -27.41 -12.28 10.43
CA VAL A 549 -27.78 -13.53 11.12
C VAL A 549 -26.76 -14.66 10.93
N GLY A 550 -25.78 -14.49 10.03
CA GLY A 550 -24.73 -15.47 9.81
C GLY A 550 -24.23 -15.49 8.37
N LEU A 551 -23.63 -16.60 8.00
CA LEU A 551 -23.20 -16.98 6.65
C LEU A 551 -23.97 -18.21 6.19
N ASP A 552 -24.30 -18.25 4.90
CA ASP A 552 -24.79 -19.47 4.27
C ASP A 552 -23.66 -20.47 4.01
N ASP A 553 -23.99 -21.60 3.38
CA ASP A 553 -23.01 -22.66 3.08
C ASP A 553 -22.00 -22.29 2.00
N TYR A 554 -22.15 -21.13 1.35
CA TYR A 554 -21.23 -20.58 0.37
C TYR A 554 -20.41 -19.40 0.95
N GLY A 555 -20.61 -19.05 2.23
CA GLY A 555 -19.92 -17.92 2.87
C GLY A 555 -20.54 -16.55 2.56
N PHE A 556 -21.70 -16.50 1.92
CA PHE A 556 -22.42 -15.26 1.67
C PHE A 556 -23.13 -14.77 2.93
N LEU A 557 -23.23 -13.46 3.08
CA LEU A 557 -23.75 -12.84 4.30
C LEU A 557 -25.27 -12.94 4.34
N MET A 558 -25.80 -13.59 5.37
CA MET A 558 -27.25 -13.68 5.60
C MET A 558 -27.71 -12.51 6.47
N VAL A 559 -28.75 -11.81 6.00
CA VAL A 559 -29.36 -10.66 6.68
C VAL A 559 -30.87 -10.88 6.80
N GLU A 560 -31.40 -10.63 7.99
CA GLU A 560 -32.84 -10.58 8.24
C GLU A 560 -33.28 -9.12 8.35
N THR A 561 -34.10 -8.66 7.42
CA THR A 561 -34.68 -7.30 7.45
C THR A 561 -35.64 -7.13 8.63
N ASP A 562 -35.90 -5.89 9.02
CA ASP A 562 -36.85 -5.58 10.10
C ASP A 562 -38.29 -6.05 9.79
N LYS A 563 -38.59 -6.40 8.52
CA LYS A 563 -39.86 -7.00 8.07
C LYS A 563 -39.85 -8.54 8.09
N GLY A 564 -38.81 -9.19 8.61
CA GLY A 564 -38.67 -10.65 8.68
C GLY A 564 -38.26 -11.33 7.37
N LYS A 565 -37.92 -10.56 6.32
CA LYS A 565 -37.40 -11.13 5.06
C LYS A 565 -35.92 -11.48 5.24
N LYS A 566 -35.56 -12.73 4.92
CA LYS A 566 -34.16 -13.19 4.84
C LYS A 566 -33.58 -12.91 3.46
N LEU A 567 -32.37 -12.37 3.44
CA LEU A 567 -31.61 -11.99 2.25
C LEU A 567 -30.22 -12.59 2.33
N VAL A 568 -29.68 -12.96 1.17
CA VAL A 568 -28.28 -13.39 1.00
C VAL A 568 -27.55 -12.32 0.22
N LEU A 569 -26.50 -11.76 0.82
CA LEU A 569 -25.72 -10.68 0.24
C LEU A 569 -24.37 -11.19 -0.24
N GLN A 570 -24.04 -10.80 -1.46
CA GLN A 570 -22.75 -11.09 -2.07
C GLN A 570 -21.74 -9.98 -1.77
N PRO A 571 -20.44 -10.30 -1.78
CA PRO A 571 -19.37 -9.46 -1.28
C PRO A 571 -19.06 -8.19 -2.07
#